data_AF-A0A0D0E530-F1
#
_entry.id   AF-A0A0D0E530-F1
#
_cell.length_a   1.000
_cell.length_b   1.000
_cell.length_c   1.000
_cell.angle_alpha   90.00
_cell.angle_beta   90.00
_cell.angle_gamma   90.00
#
_symmetry.space_group_name_H-M   'P 1'
#
loop_
_entity.id
_entity.type
_entity.pdbx_description
1 polymer ?
#
loop_
_entity_poly.entity_id
_entity_poly.type
_entity_poly.pdbx_seq_one_letter_code
_entity_poly.pdbx_strand_id
1 'polypeptide(L)' 'MFLDSLVNRSYTVLEQQKAFQSSHLPIYMRPPRARLYLGMYFSLYAIGMCSTAFGVYSLVMSKPMKKED' A
#
# COMPACT_ATOMS: atom_id res chain seq x y z
N MET A 1 -4.50 -20.07 -23.88
CA MET A 1 -3.44 -19.09 -23.51
C MET A 1 -3.61 -18.53 -22.09
N PHE A 2 -4.76 -17.95 -21.70
CA PHE A 2 -4.95 -17.43 -20.32
C PHE A 2 -5.16 -18.54 -19.26
N LEU A 3 -6.03 -19.53 -19.59
CA LEU A 3 -6.30 -20.69 -18.75
C LEU A 3 -5.05 -21.54 -18.48
N ASP A 4 -4.10 -21.54 -19.41
CA ASP A 4 -2.87 -22.33 -19.31
C ASP A 4 -1.95 -21.82 -18.19
N SER A 5 -1.91 -20.51 -17.93
CA SER A 5 -1.13 -19.96 -16.80
C SER A 5 -1.78 -20.23 -15.43
N LEU A 6 -3.10 -20.41 -15.41
CA LEU A 6 -3.87 -20.76 -14.20
C LEU A 6 -3.76 -22.26 -13.89
N VAL A 7 -3.81 -23.10 -14.93
CA VAL A 7 -3.72 -24.56 -14.81
C VAL A 7 -2.27 -25.02 -14.58
N ASN A 8 -1.29 -24.46 -15.29
CA ASN A 8 0.14 -24.75 -15.13
C ASN A 8 0.84 -23.73 -14.23
N ARG A 9 0.20 -23.35 -13.12
CA ARG A 9 0.86 -22.49 -12.12
C ARG A 9 2.03 -23.26 -11.49
N SER A 10 3.25 -22.74 -11.65
CA SER A 10 4.44 -23.34 -11.05
C SER A 10 4.28 -23.49 -9.53
N TYR A 11 4.67 -24.65 -9.01
CA TYR A 11 4.51 -25.03 -7.61
C TYR A 11 5.62 -24.39 -6.74
N THR A 12 5.55 -23.07 -6.51
CA THR A 12 6.60 -22.32 -5.79
C THR A 12 6.36 -22.18 -4.28
N VAL A 13 5.46 -22.98 -3.70
CA VAL A 13 5.02 -22.81 -2.30
C VAL A 13 6.16 -23.03 -1.31
N LEU A 14 6.93 -24.11 -1.47
CA LEU A 14 8.08 -24.41 -0.59
C LEU A 14 9.18 -23.34 -0.66
N GLU A 15 9.42 -22.77 -1.85
CA GLU A 15 10.38 -21.69 -2.03
C GLU A 15 9.94 -20.43 -1.29
N GLN A 16 8.65 -20.09 -1.40
CA GLN A 16 8.07 -18.96 -0.67
C GLN A 16 8.12 -19.19 0.84
N GLN A 17 7.79 -20.39 1.32
CA GLN A 17 7.89 -20.74 2.75
C GLN A 17 9.32 -20.58 3.26
N LYS A 18 10.32 -21.10 2.54
CA LYS A 18 11.74 -20.93 2.90
C LYS A 18 12.15 -19.45 2.92
N ALA A 19 11.74 -18.67 1.92
CA ALA A 19 12.05 -17.23 1.86
C ALA A 19 11.37 -16.42 2.99
N PHE A 20 10.14 -16.77 3.37
CA PHE A 20 9.44 -16.12 4.48
C PHE A 20 9.96 -16.56 5.85
N GLN A 21 10.39 -17.82 6.01
CA GLN A 21 10.92 -18.36 7.26
C GLN A 21 12.37 -17.95 7.50
N SER A 22 13.17 -17.73 6.45
CA SER A 22 14.56 -17.27 6.57
C SER A 22 14.67 -15.79 6.95
N SER A 23 13.61 -15.01 6.73
CA SER A 23 13.59 -13.58 7.01
C SER A 23 13.17 -13.26 8.45
N HIS A 24 14.02 -12.48 9.14
CA HIS A 24 13.73 -11.92 10.47
C HIS A 24 12.93 -10.62 10.41
N LEU A 25 12.59 -10.15 9.20
CA LEU A 25 11.78 -8.93 9.04
C LEU A 25 10.36 -9.16 9.58
N PRO A 26 9.65 -8.09 9.96
CA PRO A 26 8.22 -8.16 10.25
C PRO A 26 7.45 -8.79 9.07
N ILE A 27 6.40 -9.57 9.35
CA ILE A 27 5.67 -10.37 8.35
C ILE A 27 5.26 -9.53 7.13
N TYR A 28 4.77 -8.32 7.34
CA TYR A 28 4.33 -7.40 6.28
C TYR A 28 5.47 -6.90 5.37
N MET A 29 6.74 -7.01 5.79
CA MET A 29 7.92 -6.62 5.01
C MET A 29 8.67 -7.79 4.38
N ARG A 30 8.33 -9.05 4.72
CA ARG A 30 9.00 -10.25 4.20
C ARG A 30 8.84 -10.47 2.69
N PRO A 31 7.71 -10.15 2.04
CA PRO A 31 7.60 -10.31 0.60
C PRO A 31 8.65 -9.46 -0.14
N PRO A 32 9.24 -9.95 -1.25
CA PRO A 32 10.28 -9.22 -1.98
C PRO A 32 9.81 -7.86 -2.50
N ARG A 33 8.50 -7.71 -2.76
CA ARG A 33 7.89 -6.46 -3.26
C ARG A 33 7.24 -5.61 -2.15
N ALA A 34 7.37 -6.01 -0.88
CA ALA A 34 6.69 -5.34 0.22
C ALA A 34 7.05 -3.85 0.34
N ARG A 35 8.32 -3.49 0.12
CA ARG A 35 8.77 -2.09 0.17
C ARG A 35 8.02 -1.18 -0.81
N LEU A 36 7.76 -1.68 -2.02
CA LEU A 36 7.03 -0.92 -3.04
C LEU A 36 5.56 -0.73 -2.63
N TYR A 37 4.89 -1.80 -2.20
CA TYR A 37 3.48 -1.72 -1.77
C TYR A 37 3.30 -0.86 -0.53
N LEU A 38 4.11 -1.07 0.51
CA LEU A 38 4.03 -0.30 1.74
C LEU A 38 4.43 1.15 1.53
N GLY A 39 5.45 1.42 0.71
CA GLY A 39 5.86 2.78 0.36
C GLY A 39 4.72 3.57 -0.30
N MET A 40 4.06 2.96 -1.29
CA MET A 40 2.87 3.57 -1.92
C MET A 40 1.73 3.77 -0.93
N TYR A 41 1.43 2.76 -0.11
CA TYR A 41 0.39 2.84 0.91
C TYR A 41 0.64 4.01 1.89
N PHE A 42 1.83 4.09 2.46
CA PHE A 42 2.16 5.16 3.41
C PHE A 42 2.16 6.54 2.77
N SER A 43 2.59 6.65 1.51
CA SER A 43 2.57 7.93 0.78
C SER A 43 1.16 8.44 0.58
N LEU A 44 0.26 7.59 0.06
CA LEU A 44 -1.15 7.94 -0.15
C LEU A 44 -1.86 8.21 1.17
N TYR A 45 -1.58 7.40 2.20
CA TYR A 45 -2.12 7.61 3.52
C TYR A 45 -1.71 8.96 4.11
N ALA A 46 -0.43 9.31 4.04
CA ALA A 46 0.07 10.60 4.54
C ALA A 46 -0.59 11.78 3.81
N ILE A 47 -0.68 11.72 2.48
CA ILE A 47 -1.37 12.76 1.68
C ILE A 47 -2.84 12.89 2.11
N GLY A 48 -3.54 11.77 2.28
CA GLY A 48 -4.92 11.73 2.74
C GLY A 48 -5.07 12.39 4.12
N MET A 49 -4.24 11.99 5.08
CA MET A 49 -4.27 12.53 6.44
C MET A 49 -3.95 14.03 6.48
N CYS A 50 -2.95 14.49 5.73
CA CYS A 50 -2.63 15.91 5.61
C CYS A 50 -3.81 16.70 5.02
N SER A 51 -4.46 16.16 3.99
CA SER A 51 -5.63 16.78 3.36
C SER A 51 -6.81 16.85 4.34
N THR A 52 -7.06 15.78 5.09
CA THR A 52 -8.11 15.76 6.13
C THR A 52 -7.82 16.78 7.24
N ALA A 53 -6.59 16.82 7.75
CA ALA A 53 -6.21 17.77 8.79
C ALA A 53 -6.34 19.23 8.29
N PHE A 54 -5.93 19.50 7.05
CA PHE A 54 -6.09 20.81 6.42
C PHE A 54 -7.58 21.18 6.23
N GLY A 55 -8.41 20.23 5.81
CA GLY A 55 -9.85 20.41 5.70
C GLY A 55 -10.48 20.75 7.04
N VAL A 56 -10.16 19.99 8.11
CA VAL A 56 -10.65 20.28 9.47
C VAL A 56 -10.19 21.65 9.95
N TYR A 57 -8.91 22.00 9.76
CA TYR A 57 -8.38 23.33 10.11
C TYR A 57 -9.15 24.45 9.39
N SER A 58 -9.44 24.27 8.10
CA SER A 58 -10.16 25.25 7.30
C SER A 58 -11.61 25.42 7.77
N LEU A 59 -12.27 24.32 8.16
CA LEU A 59 -13.63 24.34 8.72
C LEU A 59 -13.68 25.04 10.09
N VAL A 60 -12.76 24.72 11.00
CA VAL A 60 -12.69 25.34 12.33
C VAL A 60 -12.41 26.84 12.22
N MET A 61 -11.50 27.23 11.33
CA MET A 61 -11.14 28.63 11.12
C MET A 61 -12.13 29.38 10.20
N SER A 62 -13.24 28.75 9.82
CA SER A 62 -14.28 29.32 8.94
C SER A 62 -13.73 29.92 7.63
N LYS A 63 -12.67 29.34 7.08
CA LYS A 63 -12.11 29.81 5.80
C LYS A 63 -13.09 29.46 4.68
N PRO A 64 -13.59 30.43 3.90
CA PRO A 64 -14.51 30.14 2.81
C PRO A 64 -13.81 29.31 1.74
N MET A 65 -14.47 28.25 1.27
CA MET A 65 -14.01 27.50 0.11
C MET A 65 -14.12 28.43 -1.10
N LYS A 66 -12.99 28.78 -1.72
CA LYS A 66 -12.97 29.62 -2.92
C LYS A 66 -13.68 28.84 -4.04
N LYS A 67 -14.86 29.32 -4.45
CA LYS A 67 -15.58 28.83 -5.62
C LYS A 67 -14.86 29.40 -6.84
N GLU A 68 -14.39 28.53 -7.72
CA GLU A 68 -13.79 28.93 -8.99
C GLU A 68 -14.93 29.10 -10.00
N ASP A 69 -14.99 30.26 -10.66
CA ASP A 69 -16.04 30.65 -11.63
C ASP A 69 -15.79 30.05 -13.01
#